data_AF-A0A973Q3A6-F1
#
_entry.id   AF-A0A973Q3A6-F1
#
_cell.length_a   1.000
_cell.length_b   1.000
_cell.length_c   1.000
_cell.angle_alpha   90.00
_cell.angle_beta   90.00
_cell.angle_gamma   90.00
#
_symmetry.space_group_name_H-M   'P 1'
#
loop_
_entity.id
_entity.type
_entity.pdbx_description
1 polymer ?
#
loop_
_entity_poly.entity_id
_entity_poly.type
_entity_poly.pdbx_seq_one_letter_code
_entity_poly.pdbx_strand_id
1 'polypeptide(L)'
;VVKGVRADQTPSRLHVLVDAGTGAVVRTSDEVDTFAAPGDARRAAPATAAAPAVGPDVAANGRSIYSGQVSIDVTQSGGGYTMQDPSHGNGYTTNLNHATSGTGTVYTSSTGTFGNGSTSDPASAGVDAHYGAAETFDYYKNVQGRNGIFGNGQGVPSLTHYGNAYVNAFWDGSSMTYGDGQGNARPLVELDVAGHEMSHGVSGALTGWDETGETGGLNEGTSDIFGTMVEFYANNPVDTPDYTMGELINISGNGQPLRWMYQPSLDGSSPDCYNSGNGGLDPHYSMGPLNHWFFLAAVGSGNHGYGNSPTCDGSTVTGIGNDKAAKIWYKALASYANSSENYHQARIDSLKAAADLYGAHCTEYNTVAAAWAAVSVTGTDPVPGTCNSQPGSPSVTNPGNQTGTVGTAVSLQIHATDPGGSALTYRATGLPAGLSIGSSSGLITGTPTTAVTASVTVTATNSSNAAGSAAFTWTISGGGTPPTGCGNLPAWGATTAYVPGDQVSYNGHKWLSQWYSTGAEPGAPGSWAVWQDQGAC
;
A
#
# COMPACT_ATOMS: atom_id res chain seq x y z
N VAL A 1 9.68 31.24 -20.98
CA VAL A 1 10.00 31.22 -19.54
C VAL A 1 10.46 32.60 -19.12
N VAL A 2 9.75 33.21 -18.18
CA VAL A 2 10.07 34.49 -17.53
C VAL A 2 10.45 34.15 -16.10
N LYS A 3 11.64 34.57 -15.65
CA LYS A 3 12.03 34.46 -14.25
C LYS A 3 11.70 35.77 -13.55
N GLY A 4 11.16 35.68 -12.35
CA GLY A 4 10.74 36.83 -11.55
C GLY A 4 10.66 36.48 -10.08
N VAL A 5 10.06 37.37 -9.32
CA VAL A 5 9.76 37.20 -7.90
C VAL A 5 8.33 37.70 -7.69
N ARG A 6 7.49 36.89 -7.06
CA ARG A 6 6.10 37.24 -6.70
C ARG A 6 6.10 38.33 -5.63
N ALA A 7 4.94 38.97 -5.41
CA ALA A 7 4.82 40.10 -4.49
C ALA A 7 5.21 39.76 -3.04
N ASP A 8 4.98 38.51 -2.64
CA ASP A 8 5.33 37.90 -1.36
C ASP A 8 6.82 37.52 -1.22
N GLN A 9 7.64 37.77 -2.25
CA GLN A 9 9.05 37.35 -2.37
C GLN A 9 9.26 35.89 -2.76
N THR A 10 8.23 35.13 -3.11
CA THR A 10 8.38 33.79 -3.65
C THR A 10 9.07 33.85 -5.02
N PRO A 11 10.16 33.12 -5.28
CA PRO A 11 10.75 33.05 -6.60
C PRO A 11 9.71 32.58 -7.61
N SER A 12 9.77 33.10 -8.83
CA SER A 12 8.88 32.71 -9.91
C SER A 12 9.68 32.32 -11.14
N ARG A 13 9.31 31.20 -11.74
CA ARG A 13 9.75 30.77 -13.06
C ARG A 13 8.52 30.45 -13.90
N LEU A 14 7.87 31.52 -14.34
CA LEU A 14 6.65 31.51 -15.12
C LEU A 14 6.90 31.07 -16.58
N HIS A 15 6.25 30.00 -17.01
CA HIS A 15 5.99 29.67 -18.40
C HIS A 15 4.74 30.40 -18.85
N VAL A 16 4.84 31.09 -19.99
CA VAL A 16 3.72 31.82 -20.57
C VAL A 16 3.53 31.27 -21.98
N LEU A 17 2.39 30.65 -22.23
CA LEU A 17 1.94 30.28 -23.55
C LEU A 17 1.11 31.43 -24.11
N VAL A 18 1.56 32.00 -25.23
CA VAL A 18 0.89 33.12 -25.89
C VAL A 18 0.38 32.63 -27.23
N ASP A 19 -0.88 32.91 -27.53
CA ASP A 19 -1.47 32.65 -28.84
C ASP A 19 -0.77 33.50 -29.89
N ALA A 20 -0.21 32.84 -30.90
CA ALA A 20 0.65 33.50 -31.88
C ALA A 20 -0.11 34.45 -32.83
N GLY A 21 -1.44 34.29 -32.98
CA GLY A 21 -2.26 35.11 -33.87
C GLY A 21 -2.85 36.35 -33.20
N THR A 22 -3.15 36.26 -31.91
CA THR A 22 -3.86 37.30 -31.14
C THR A 22 -2.96 38.00 -30.11
N GLY A 23 -1.82 37.39 -29.76
CA GLY A 23 -0.97 37.88 -28.67
C GLY A 23 -1.58 37.69 -27.28
N ALA A 24 -2.72 36.99 -27.18
CA ALA A 24 -3.36 36.70 -25.90
C ALA A 24 -2.57 35.65 -25.13
N VAL A 25 -2.42 35.83 -23.82
CA VAL A 25 -1.92 34.78 -22.94
C VAL A 25 -2.98 33.69 -22.86
N VAL A 26 -2.62 32.49 -23.30
CA VAL A 26 -3.48 31.29 -23.32
C VAL A 26 -3.33 30.51 -22.02
N ARG A 27 -2.11 30.46 -21.49
CA ARG A 27 -1.77 29.77 -20.25
C ARG A 27 -0.56 30.43 -19.58
N THR A 28 -0.56 30.50 -18.27
CA THR A 28 0.56 30.97 -17.43
C THR A 28 0.79 29.97 -16.32
N SER A 29 2.04 29.66 -16.01
CA SER A 29 2.33 28.50 -15.19
C SER A 29 3.74 28.59 -14.55
N ASP A 30 3.86 28.75 -13.22
CA ASP A 30 5.07 29.04 -12.42
C ASP A 30 5.70 27.86 -11.68
N GLU A 31 6.89 27.45 -12.13
CA GLU A 31 7.67 26.26 -11.73
C GLU A 31 7.95 26.09 -10.21
N VAL A 32 7.46 26.98 -9.33
CA VAL A 32 7.68 27.02 -7.87
C VAL A 32 6.38 26.66 -7.14
N ASP A 33 6.41 25.50 -6.46
CA ASP A 33 5.30 24.88 -5.71
C ASP A 33 5.38 25.36 -4.27
N THR A 34 4.36 26.05 -3.78
CA THR A 34 4.38 26.70 -2.46
C THR A 34 3.00 26.62 -1.85
N PHE A 35 2.88 26.86 -0.53
CA PHE A 35 1.59 27.09 0.15
C PHE A 35 0.75 28.30 -0.40
N ALA A 36 1.17 28.91 -1.52
CA ALA A 36 0.44 29.84 -2.39
C ALA A 36 0.74 29.62 -3.91
N ALA A 37 -0.26 29.64 -4.80
CA ALA A 37 -0.16 29.21 -6.23
C ALA A 37 0.54 30.22 -7.21
N PRO A 38 0.88 29.96 -8.53
CA PRO A 38 0.71 28.75 -9.41
C PRO A 38 1.73 28.47 -10.62
N GLY A 39 2.18 27.22 -10.93
CA GLY A 39 2.11 26.52 -12.27
C GLY A 39 3.36 25.90 -13.03
N ASP A 40 3.27 25.53 -14.31
CA ASP A 40 3.80 24.28 -14.90
C ASP A 40 4.99 24.30 -15.93
N ALA A 41 5.89 23.29 -15.88
CA ALA A 41 6.39 22.45 -17.00
C ALA A 41 7.38 21.34 -16.50
N ARG A 42 7.31 20.14 -17.13
CA ARG A 42 8.12 18.92 -16.83
C ARG A 42 9.62 19.17 -16.69
N ARG A 43 10.22 18.60 -15.62
CA ARG A 43 11.63 18.79 -15.27
C ARG A 43 12.48 17.53 -15.50
N ALA A 44 13.58 17.72 -16.21
CA ALA A 44 14.76 16.86 -16.11
C ALA A 44 15.63 17.38 -14.96
N ALA A 45 16.36 16.49 -14.29
CA ALA A 45 17.31 16.85 -13.24
C ALA A 45 18.21 18.01 -13.71
N PRO A 46 18.34 19.11 -12.96
CA PRO A 46 19.33 20.12 -13.28
C PRO A 46 20.72 19.49 -13.24
N ALA A 47 21.59 19.86 -14.18
CA ALA A 47 23.01 19.51 -14.10
C ALA A 47 23.59 20.19 -12.85
N THR A 48 23.77 19.44 -11.77
CA THR A 48 24.40 19.94 -10.56
C THR A 48 25.90 20.09 -10.75
N ALA A 49 26.46 21.16 -10.22
CA ALA A 49 27.90 21.31 -10.07
C ALA A 49 28.43 20.16 -9.19
N ALA A 50 29.56 19.58 -9.57
CA ALA A 50 30.18 18.49 -8.83
C ALA A 50 30.40 18.88 -7.36
N ALA A 51 29.83 18.08 -6.45
CA ALA A 51 30.06 18.21 -5.02
C ALA A 51 31.56 17.99 -4.71
N PRO A 52 32.15 18.72 -3.75
CA PRO A 52 33.50 18.45 -3.28
C PRO A 52 33.60 17.05 -2.64
N ALA A 53 34.80 16.48 -2.64
CA ALA A 53 35.07 15.13 -2.18
C ALA A 53 34.51 14.85 -0.77
N VAL A 54 33.75 13.77 -0.66
CA VAL A 54 32.97 13.39 0.54
C VAL A 54 33.90 12.80 1.60
N GLY A 55 33.83 13.34 2.83
CA GLY A 55 34.39 12.68 4.02
C GLY A 55 33.58 11.45 4.42
N PRO A 56 33.98 10.68 5.46
CA PRO A 56 33.14 9.62 5.96
C PRO A 56 31.79 10.17 6.46
N ASP A 57 30.73 9.42 6.16
CA ASP A 57 29.40 9.60 6.74
C ASP A 57 29.45 9.29 8.25
N VAL A 58 28.90 10.19 9.06
CA VAL A 58 28.89 10.08 10.52
C VAL A 58 27.57 10.61 11.07
N ALA A 59 26.93 9.81 11.94
CA ALA A 59 25.79 10.27 12.72
C ALA A 59 26.19 11.37 13.72
N ALA A 60 25.55 12.53 13.61
CA ALA A 60 25.67 13.67 14.52
C ALA A 60 24.40 13.88 15.35
N ASN A 61 24.56 14.61 16.46
CA ASN A 61 23.46 14.93 17.36
C ASN A 61 22.78 16.24 16.93
N GLY A 62 21.55 16.15 16.40
CA GLY A 62 20.72 17.29 16.07
C GLY A 62 19.78 17.66 17.21
N ARG A 63 19.67 18.96 17.53
CA ARG A 63 18.67 19.51 18.45
C ARG A 63 17.74 20.42 17.68
N SER A 64 16.61 19.86 17.30
CA SER A 64 15.64 20.43 16.39
C SER A 64 14.55 21.20 17.16
N ILE A 65 13.81 22.06 16.46
CA ILE A 65 12.72 22.85 17.05
C ILE A 65 11.50 21.98 17.31
N TYR A 66 11.15 21.08 16.37
CA TYR A 66 9.87 20.37 16.37
C TYR A 66 10.02 18.86 16.65
N SER A 67 11.05 18.23 16.09
CA SER A 67 11.31 16.78 16.25
C SER A 67 12.16 16.40 17.48
N GLY A 68 12.57 17.37 18.30
CA GLY A 68 13.36 17.15 19.51
C GLY A 68 14.85 16.85 19.25
N GLN A 69 15.42 15.90 20.00
CA GLN A 69 16.81 15.47 19.76
C GLN A 69 16.82 14.26 18.82
N VAL A 70 17.42 14.43 17.65
CA VAL A 70 17.46 13.44 16.57
C VAL A 70 18.89 13.13 16.14
N SER A 71 19.10 11.95 15.57
CA SER A 71 20.34 11.61 14.86
C SER A 71 20.24 12.14 13.44
N ILE A 72 21.28 12.81 12.96
CA ILE A 72 21.36 13.28 11.56
C ILE A 72 22.68 12.84 10.93
N ASP A 73 22.62 12.37 9.69
CA ASP A 73 23.81 11.93 8.96
C ASP A 73 24.54 13.13 8.34
N VAL A 74 25.83 13.26 8.65
CA VAL A 74 26.63 14.43 8.26
C VAL A 74 27.99 14.02 7.71
N THR A 75 28.62 14.94 6.98
CA THR A 75 29.96 14.74 6.46
C THR A 75 30.99 15.26 7.48
N GLN A 76 31.92 14.39 7.91
CA GLN A 76 33.06 14.80 8.73
C GLN A 76 34.28 15.10 7.85
N SER A 77 34.90 16.27 8.04
CA SER A 77 36.16 16.62 7.40
C SER A 77 37.13 17.24 8.41
N GLY A 78 38.27 16.58 8.63
CA GLY A 78 39.19 16.92 9.71
C GLY A 78 38.50 16.85 11.08
N GLY A 79 38.57 17.94 11.85
CA GLY A 79 37.88 18.08 13.13
C GLY A 79 36.48 18.70 13.06
N GLY A 80 35.96 18.97 11.85
CA GLY A 80 34.67 19.63 11.64
C GLY A 80 33.64 18.72 10.98
N TYR A 81 32.38 19.12 11.11
CA TYR A 81 31.20 18.45 10.58
C TYR A 81 30.38 19.45 9.77
N THR A 82 29.77 19.00 8.68
CA THR A 82 28.87 19.81 7.85
C THR A 82 27.56 19.08 7.61
N MET A 83 26.41 19.76 7.67
CA MET A 83 25.09 19.20 7.30
C MET A 83 25.00 18.89 5.81
N GLN A 84 25.74 17.86 5.40
CA GLN A 84 25.76 17.26 4.09
C GLN A 84 25.72 15.76 4.31
N ASP A 85 24.73 15.11 3.73
CA ASP A 85 24.28 13.76 4.03
C ASP A 85 24.62 12.82 2.86
N PRO A 86 25.70 12.03 2.98
CA PRO A 86 26.09 11.10 1.92
C PRO A 86 25.14 9.91 1.77
N SER A 87 24.45 9.49 2.85
CA SER A 87 23.48 8.39 2.87
C SER A 87 22.25 8.66 2.01
N HIS A 88 21.81 9.93 1.96
CA HIS A 88 20.64 10.38 1.21
C HIS A 88 21.04 11.17 -0.05
N GLY A 89 22.05 10.66 -0.76
CA GLY A 89 22.39 11.13 -2.10
C GLY A 89 23.16 12.45 -2.14
N ASN A 90 23.89 12.80 -1.07
CA ASN A 90 24.61 14.06 -0.89
C ASN A 90 23.70 15.30 -0.82
N GLY A 91 22.48 15.14 -0.30
CA GLY A 91 21.65 16.28 0.12
C GLY A 91 22.38 17.11 1.18
N TYR A 92 22.07 18.39 1.28
CA TYR A 92 22.71 19.28 2.26
C TYR A 92 21.78 20.40 2.70
N THR A 93 21.99 20.92 3.91
CA THR A 93 21.13 21.97 4.48
C THR A 93 21.91 23.26 4.70
N THR A 94 21.33 24.39 4.30
CA THR A 94 22.00 25.70 4.33
C THR A 94 21.17 26.77 5.02
N ASN A 95 21.87 27.71 5.67
CA ASN A 95 21.30 28.95 6.18
C ASN A 95 21.38 30.03 5.10
N LEU A 96 20.24 30.55 4.64
CA LEU A 96 20.17 31.70 3.73
C LEU A 96 20.38 33.04 4.44
N ASN A 97 20.34 33.07 5.77
CA ASN A 97 20.53 34.25 6.60
C ASN A 97 19.60 35.40 6.16
N HIS A 98 18.32 35.07 5.96
CA HIS A 98 17.25 35.96 5.52
C HIS A 98 17.42 36.55 4.12
N ALA A 99 18.33 35.99 3.31
CA ALA A 99 18.37 36.28 1.88
C ALA A 99 17.18 35.64 1.16
N THR A 100 16.77 36.25 0.05
CA THR A 100 15.73 35.73 -0.87
C THR A 100 16.32 35.15 -2.15
N SER A 101 17.64 34.91 -2.19
CA SER A 101 18.34 34.32 -3.33
C SER A 101 19.70 33.74 -2.92
N GLY A 102 20.26 32.89 -3.79
CA GLY A 102 21.54 32.22 -3.55
C GLY A 102 21.36 30.85 -2.89
N THR A 103 22.48 30.20 -2.57
CA THR A 103 22.50 28.83 -2.03
C THR A 103 22.79 28.78 -0.53
N GLY A 104 22.87 29.93 0.14
CA GLY A 104 23.17 30.01 1.57
C GLY A 104 24.56 29.47 1.95
N THR A 105 24.73 29.22 3.25
CA THR A 105 25.94 28.57 3.82
C THR A 105 25.56 27.28 4.49
N VAL A 106 26.24 26.17 4.15
CA VAL A 106 26.05 24.87 4.82
C VAL A 106 26.35 25.01 6.32
N TYR A 107 25.48 24.46 7.16
CA TYR A 107 25.71 24.48 8.61
C TYR A 107 26.96 23.67 8.97
N THR A 108 27.76 24.19 9.90
CA THR A 108 28.98 23.54 10.37
C THR A 108 28.99 23.38 11.88
N SER A 109 29.67 22.34 12.36
CA SER A 109 29.88 22.10 13.80
C SER A 109 31.31 21.62 14.03
N SER A 110 31.89 21.96 15.17
CA SER A 110 33.19 21.43 15.61
C SER A 110 33.06 20.25 16.58
N THR A 111 31.84 19.95 17.03
CA THR A 111 31.58 18.95 18.07
C THR A 111 30.68 17.80 17.59
N GLY A 112 30.16 17.87 16.36
CA GLY A 112 29.14 16.93 15.88
C GLY A 112 27.79 17.13 16.54
N THR A 113 27.54 18.34 17.09
CA THR A 113 26.23 18.76 17.59
C THR A 113 25.75 19.99 16.84
N PHE A 114 24.50 19.98 16.40
CA PHE A 114 23.87 21.08 15.69
C PHE A 114 22.60 21.53 16.40
N GLY A 115 22.37 22.84 16.43
CA GLY A 115 21.19 23.44 17.05
C GLY A 115 21.19 23.41 18.57
N ASN A 116 20.19 24.08 19.14
CA ASN A 116 19.93 24.11 20.58
C ASN A 116 18.47 23.75 20.93
N GLY A 117 17.67 23.36 19.94
CA GLY A 117 16.24 23.04 20.09
C GLY A 117 15.33 24.24 20.21
N SER A 118 15.79 25.42 19.75
CA SER A 118 15.05 26.67 19.80
C SER A 118 15.36 27.52 18.57
N THR A 119 14.42 28.39 18.21
CA THR A 119 14.55 29.42 17.15
C THR A 119 15.67 30.44 17.42
N SER A 120 16.23 30.46 18.63
CA SER A 120 17.41 31.29 18.96
C SER A 120 18.71 30.83 18.31
N ASP A 121 18.79 29.57 17.88
CA ASP A 121 19.90 29.05 17.09
C ASP A 121 19.39 28.64 15.70
N PRO A 122 19.84 29.29 14.61
CA PRO A 122 19.41 28.96 13.26
C PRO A 122 19.72 27.51 12.87
N ALA A 123 20.72 26.87 13.50
CA ALA A 123 21.01 25.48 13.25
C ALA A 123 19.87 24.55 13.71
N SER A 124 19.00 24.96 14.64
CA SER A 124 17.86 24.13 15.07
C SER A 124 16.87 23.91 13.92
N ALA A 125 16.51 24.98 13.18
CA ALA A 125 15.67 24.85 11.98
C ALA A 125 16.39 24.06 10.86
N GLY A 126 17.71 24.23 10.77
CA GLY A 126 18.55 23.40 9.91
C GLY A 126 18.47 21.92 10.25
N VAL A 127 18.41 21.56 11.54
CA VAL A 127 18.26 20.15 11.97
C VAL A 127 16.90 19.61 11.54
N ASP A 128 15.79 20.33 11.77
CA ASP A 128 14.46 19.83 11.36
C ASP A 128 14.41 19.62 9.83
N ALA A 129 14.86 20.60 9.04
CA ALA A 129 14.85 20.49 7.57
C ALA A 129 15.79 19.39 7.02
N HIS A 130 16.90 19.11 7.72
CA HIS A 130 17.83 18.04 7.34
C HIS A 130 17.26 16.66 7.69
N TYR A 131 16.70 16.54 8.89
CA TYR A 131 16.02 15.34 9.37
C TYR A 131 14.81 14.98 8.50
N GLY A 132 13.93 15.94 8.22
CA GLY A 132 12.75 15.71 7.39
C GLY A 132 13.08 15.32 5.95
N ALA A 133 14.14 15.88 5.36
CA ALA A 133 14.61 15.46 4.04
C ALA A 133 15.12 14.00 4.05
N ALA A 134 15.85 13.59 5.09
CA ALA A 134 16.33 12.22 5.25
C ALA A 134 15.18 11.22 5.43
N GLU A 135 14.26 11.48 6.36
CA GLU A 135 13.09 10.63 6.62
C GLU A 135 12.20 10.49 5.36
N THR A 136 12.03 11.58 4.61
CA THR A 136 11.27 11.54 3.35
C THR A 136 11.97 10.70 2.28
N PHE A 137 13.29 10.86 2.13
CA PHE A 137 14.08 10.04 1.22
C PHE A 137 13.92 8.55 1.55
N ASP A 138 14.03 8.21 2.83
CA ASP A 138 13.94 6.84 3.33
C ASP A 138 12.54 6.26 3.21
N TYR A 139 11.49 7.03 3.50
CA TYR A 139 10.10 6.61 3.26
C TYR A 139 9.89 6.23 1.78
N TYR A 140 10.26 7.11 0.85
CA TYR A 140 10.11 6.81 -0.58
C TYR A 140 10.94 5.61 -1.02
N LYS A 141 12.16 5.45 -0.52
CA LYS A 141 13.05 4.33 -0.86
C LYS A 141 12.53 3.02 -0.31
N ASN A 142 12.21 2.97 0.99
CA ASN A 142 11.93 1.74 1.71
C ASN A 142 10.47 1.30 1.55
N VAL A 143 9.53 2.24 1.45
CA VAL A 143 8.08 1.94 1.33
C VAL A 143 7.63 1.96 -0.12
N GLN A 144 8.03 2.98 -0.89
CA GLN A 144 7.57 3.17 -2.26
C GLN A 144 8.50 2.56 -3.31
N GLY A 145 9.74 2.22 -2.95
CA GLY A 145 10.75 1.68 -3.88
C GLY A 145 11.37 2.74 -4.80
N ARG A 146 11.30 4.02 -4.40
CA ARG A 146 11.82 5.17 -5.16
C ARG A 146 13.08 5.73 -4.51
N ASN A 147 14.19 5.75 -5.24
CA ASN A 147 15.46 6.25 -4.73
C ASN A 147 15.61 7.77 -4.96
N GLY A 148 15.21 8.58 -3.98
CA GLY A 148 15.23 10.04 -4.04
C GLY A 148 14.15 10.65 -4.97
N ILE A 149 14.10 11.99 -5.02
CA ILE A 149 13.04 12.73 -5.75
C ILE A 149 12.92 12.27 -7.21
N PHE A 150 14.03 12.08 -7.91
CA PHE A 150 14.07 11.75 -9.33
C PHE A 150 14.26 10.25 -9.62
N GLY A 151 14.29 9.39 -8.60
CA GLY A 151 14.55 7.96 -8.75
C GLY A 151 16.00 7.60 -9.11
N ASN A 152 16.93 8.56 -9.05
CA ASN A 152 18.34 8.40 -9.40
C ASN A 152 19.29 8.35 -8.19
N GLY A 153 18.75 8.38 -6.97
CA GLY A 153 19.50 8.37 -5.73
C GLY A 153 20.29 9.64 -5.42
N GLN A 154 20.02 10.75 -6.12
CA GLN A 154 20.59 12.05 -5.77
C GLN A 154 19.68 12.76 -4.76
N GLY A 155 20.29 13.37 -3.76
CA GLY A 155 19.63 14.30 -2.84
C GLY A 155 19.52 15.69 -3.45
N VAL A 156 18.73 16.53 -2.80
CA VAL A 156 18.57 17.95 -3.12
C VAL A 156 18.83 18.79 -1.88
N PRO A 157 19.19 20.07 -2.01
CA PRO A 157 19.40 20.90 -0.84
C PRO A 157 18.11 21.38 -0.18
N SER A 158 18.19 21.57 1.13
CA SER A 158 17.20 22.23 1.98
C SER A 158 17.72 23.63 2.36
N LEU A 159 17.00 24.69 2.01
CA LEU A 159 17.39 26.07 2.26
C LEU A 159 16.53 26.67 3.37
N THR A 160 17.11 26.91 4.54
CA THR A 160 16.39 27.49 5.70
C THR A 160 16.67 28.99 5.83
N HIS A 161 15.82 29.67 6.61
CA HIS A 161 15.89 31.12 6.84
C HIS A 161 15.76 31.93 5.55
N TYR A 162 14.83 31.53 4.68
CA TYR A 162 14.51 32.27 3.46
C TYR A 162 13.73 33.55 3.80
N GLY A 163 14.24 34.68 3.33
CA GLY A 163 13.61 35.98 3.56
C GLY A 163 13.48 36.36 5.03
N ASN A 164 12.75 37.45 5.29
CA ASN A 164 12.51 37.95 6.64
C ASN A 164 11.01 38.01 6.92
N ALA A 165 10.59 37.33 7.99
CA ALA A 165 9.20 37.08 8.37
C ALA A 165 8.38 36.45 7.23
N TYR A 166 9.02 35.60 6.42
CA TYR A 166 8.41 34.95 5.28
C TYR A 166 7.57 33.76 5.75
N VAL A 167 6.27 33.81 5.45
CA VAL A 167 5.25 32.88 5.97
C VAL A 167 4.90 31.86 4.89
N ASN A 168 5.92 31.14 4.42
CA ASN A 168 5.74 30.09 3.42
C ASN A 168 6.96 29.15 3.38
N ALA A 169 6.73 27.95 2.86
CA ALA A 169 7.74 26.99 2.43
C ALA A 169 7.42 26.58 0.98
N PHE A 170 8.44 26.15 0.24
CA PHE A 170 8.24 25.82 -1.16
C PHE A 170 9.30 24.88 -1.73
N TRP A 171 8.89 24.13 -2.74
CA TRP A 171 9.74 23.41 -3.66
C TRP A 171 9.90 24.19 -4.97
N ASP A 172 11.14 24.55 -5.31
CA ASP A 172 11.43 25.31 -6.53
C ASP A 172 11.84 24.42 -7.72
N GLY A 173 11.61 23.11 -7.59
CA GLY A 173 12.05 22.11 -8.55
C GLY A 173 13.53 21.74 -8.51
N SER A 174 14.28 22.31 -7.58
CA SER A 174 15.69 21.97 -7.33
C SER A 174 16.05 21.90 -5.86
N SER A 175 15.28 22.54 -4.99
CA SER A 175 15.51 22.63 -3.55
C SER A 175 14.19 22.83 -2.81
N MET A 176 14.12 22.33 -1.59
CA MET A 176 13.09 22.74 -0.64
C MET A 176 13.59 23.99 0.09
N THR A 177 12.72 24.99 0.26
CA THR A 177 13.06 26.28 0.84
C THR A 177 12.06 26.67 1.91
N TYR A 178 12.54 27.13 3.05
CA TYR A 178 11.73 27.32 4.25
C TYR A 178 11.90 28.73 4.82
N GLY A 179 10.77 29.43 4.99
CA GLY A 179 10.68 30.68 5.72
C GLY A 179 10.66 30.49 7.24
N ASP A 180 10.87 31.60 7.96
CA ASP A 180 10.87 31.62 9.42
C ASP A 180 9.48 31.92 10.05
N GLY A 181 8.46 32.02 9.21
CA GLY A 181 7.10 32.33 9.66
C GLY A 181 6.92 33.75 10.14
N GLN A 182 5.73 34.08 10.63
CA GLN A 182 5.41 35.45 11.01
C GLN A 182 6.32 35.92 12.17
N GLY A 183 7.00 37.05 11.96
CA GLY A 183 7.94 37.60 12.93
C GLY A 183 9.18 36.74 13.19
N ASN A 184 9.50 35.79 12.30
CA ASN A 184 10.56 34.80 12.45
C ASN A 184 10.39 33.89 13.68
N ALA A 185 9.16 33.70 14.15
CA ALA A 185 8.88 33.03 15.40
C ALA A 185 8.72 31.50 15.26
N ARG A 186 8.37 31.03 14.07
CA ARG A 186 7.96 29.65 13.78
C ARG A 186 8.45 29.25 12.39
N PRO A 187 9.71 28.81 12.25
CA PRO A 187 10.20 28.33 10.97
C PRO A 187 9.35 27.19 10.44
N LEU A 188 9.07 27.18 9.14
CA LEU A 188 8.16 26.22 8.50
C LEU A 188 8.94 24.95 8.12
N VAL A 189 9.49 24.26 9.12
CA VAL A 189 10.43 23.13 8.92
C VAL A 189 10.01 21.86 9.65
N GLU A 190 8.79 21.79 10.18
CA GLU A 190 8.26 20.56 10.79
C GLU A 190 8.20 19.40 9.79
N LEU A 191 8.02 18.18 10.31
CA LEU A 191 8.34 16.97 9.58
C LEU A 191 7.41 16.71 8.39
N ASP A 192 6.10 16.84 8.61
CA ASP A 192 5.07 16.76 7.57
C ASP A 192 5.23 17.85 6.50
N VAL A 193 5.61 19.08 6.88
CA VAL A 193 5.92 20.17 5.93
C VAL A 193 7.18 19.83 5.12
N ALA A 194 8.25 19.34 5.74
CA ALA A 194 9.44 18.92 5.01
C ALA A 194 9.13 17.76 4.04
N GLY A 195 8.30 16.81 4.46
CA GLY A 195 7.78 15.74 3.62
C GLY A 195 6.93 16.25 2.47
N HIS A 196 6.00 17.18 2.75
CA HIS A 196 5.14 17.84 1.76
C HIS A 196 5.96 18.51 0.66
N GLU A 197 6.96 19.34 1.01
CA GLU A 197 7.80 20.02 0.02
C GLU A 197 8.59 19.05 -0.86
N MET A 198 9.17 18.01 -0.26
CA MET A 198 9.90 17.00 -1.03
C MET A 198 8.97 16.14 -1.89
N SER A 199 7.72 15.95 -1.46
CA SER A 199 6.68 15.24 -2.19
C SER A 199 6.14 15.98 -3.41
N HIS A 200 6.14 17.32 -3.43
CA HIS A 200 5.96 18.09 -4.67
C HIS A 200 7.02 17.72 -5.72
N GLY A 201 8.27 17.56 -5.29
CA GLY A 201 9.34 17.07 -6.15
C GLY A 201 9.04 15.69 -6.73
N VAL A 202 8.53 14.77 -5.90
CA VAL A 202 8.21 13.40 -6.35
C VAL A 202 7.01 13.38 -7.28
N SER A 203 5.90 14.04 -6.94
CA SER A 203 4.71 14.11 -7.78
C SER A 203 5.06 14.76 -9.12
N GLY A 204 5.73 15.90 -9.10
CA GLY A 204 6.19 16.60 -10.31
C GLY A 204 7.10 15.75 -11.19
N ALA A 205 7.99 14.95 -10.59
CA ALA A 205 8.86 14.02 -11.34
C ALA A 205 8.12 12.80 -11.92
N LEU A 206 6.98 12.39 -11.34
CA LEU A 206 6.18 11.27 -11.81
C LEU A 206 5.17 11.68 -12.88
N THR A 207 4.45 12.78 -12.66
CA THR A 207 3.25 13.12 -13.42
C THR A 207 3.45 14.33 -14.33
N GLY A 208 4.31 15.27 -13.91
CA GLY A 208 4.41 16.59 -14.53
C GLY A 208 3.12 17.39 -14.38
N TRP A 209 2.46 17.27 -13.22
CA TRP A 209 1.27 18.03 -12.86
C TRP A 209 1.52 19.53 -12.80
N ASP A 210 0.45 20.28 -13.06
CA ASP A 210 0.41 21.72 -12.92
C ASP A 210 -0.29 22.17 -11.65
N GLU A 211 0.11 23.31 -11.11
CA GLU A 211 -0.52 23.91 -9.92
C GLU A 211 -1.79 24.71 -10.24
N THR A 212 -2.60 24.25 -11.20
CA THR A 212 -3.84 24.95 -11.56
C THR A 212 -5.02 23.99 -11.69
N GLY A 213 -6.23 24.53 -11.54
CA GLY A 213 -7.42 23.73 -11.68
C GLY A 213 -7.54 22.65 -10.60
N GLU A 214 -8.08 21.50 -11.01
CA GLU A 214 -8.13 20.32 -10.16
C GLU A 214 -6.77 19.66 -9.99
N THR A 215 -5.89 19.75 -11.00
CA THR A 215 -4.54 19.18 -10.92
C THR A 215 -3.75 19.80 -9.76
N GLY A 216 -3.84 21.12 -9.56
CA GLY A 216 -3.17 21.79 -8.46
C GLY A 216 -3.66 21.30 -7.09
N GLY A 217 -4.97 21.13 -6.93
CA GLY A 217 -5.52 20.53 -5.71
C GLY A 217 -5.06 19.08 -5.50
N LEU A 218 -4.92 18.31 -6.59
CA LEU A 218 -4.39 16.96 -6.52
C LEU A 218 -2.89 16.94 -6.18
N ASN A 219 -2.10 17.93 -6.63
CA ASN A 219 -0.69 18.06 -6.27
C ASN A 219 -0.55 18.38 -4.78
N GLU A 220 -1.21 19.44 -4.31
CA GLU A 220 -1.25 19.82 -2.89
C GLU A 220 -1.69 18.67 -1.98
N GLY A 221 -2.81 18.01 -2.31
CA GLY A 221 -3.29 16.90 -1.51
C GLY A 221 -2.39 15.66 -1.59
N THR A 222 -1.63 15.49 -2.68
CA THR A 222 -0.62 14.42 -2.77
C THR A 222 0.57 14.71 -1.86
N SER A 223 1.00 15.96 -1.79
CA SER A 223 2.05 16.41 -0.89
C SER A 223 1.61 16.27 0.57
N ASP A 224 0.36 16.60 0.91
CA ASP A 224 -0.21 16.32 2.23
C ASP A 224 -0.24 14.83 2.56
N ILE A 225 -0.77 13.99 1.66
CA ILE A 225 -0.79 12.54 1.84
C ILE A 225 0.60 12.01 2.18
N PHE A 226 1.62 12.37 1.41
CA PHE A 226 2.95 11.83 1.63
C PHE A 226 3.72 12.51 2.76
N GLY A 227 3.48 13.79 3.05
CA GLY A 227 3.98 14.47 4.25
C GLY A 227 3.49 13.76 5.51
N THR A 228 2.18 13.52 5.61
CA THR A 228 1.60 12.71 6.69
C THR A 228 2.19 11.30 6.75
N MET A 229 2.35 10.61 5.61
CA MET A 229 2.95 9.27 5.63
C MET A 229 4.42 9.25 6.04
N VAL A 230 5.17 10.33 5.82
CA VAL A 230 6.54 10.49 6.32
C VAL A 230 6.54 10.63 7.84
N GLU A 231 5.61 11.39 8.42
CA GLU A 231 5.45 11.50 9.86
C GLU A 231 5.11 10.15 10.51
N PHE A 232 4.19 9.39 9.92
CA PHE A 232 3.90 8.00 10.32
C PHE A 232 5.11 7.06 10.19
N TYR A 233 5.94 7.25 9.17
CA TYR A 233 7.13 6.45 8.94
C TYR A 233 8.22 6.73 9.98
N ALA A 234 8.50 8.01 10.24
CA ALA A 234 9.46 8.45 11.25
C ALA A 234 8.99 8.06 12.66
N ASN A 235 7.68 8.15 12.91
CA ASN A 235 7.04 7.84 14.18
C ASN A 235 7.78 8.50 15.35
N ASN A 236 8.07 9.80 15.19
CA ASN A 236 8.83 10.57 16.16
C ASN A 236 8.01 10.73 17.47
N PRO A 237 8.66 10.68 18.65
CA PRO A 237 7.95 10.76 19.93
C PRO A 237 7.60 12.19 20.38
N VAL A 238 8.15 13.22 19.74
CA VAL A 238 7.88 14.64 19.99
C VAL A 238 6.86 15.15 18.99
N ASP A 239 7.13 14.89 17.72
CA ASP A 239 6.26 15.15 16.59
C ASP A 239 5.51 13.85 16.24
N THR A 240 4.39 13.63 16.92
CA THR A 240 3.70 12.34 16.92
C THR A 240 2.76 12.21 15.74
N PRO A 241 2.74 11.06 15.04
CA PRO A 241 2.02 10.92 13.79
C PRO A 241 0.51 11.12 13.91
N ASP A 242 -0.04 12.02 13.09
CA ASP A 242 -1.47 12.27 12.99
C ASP A 242 -1.95 12.52 11.54
N TYR A 243 -3.11 13.14 11.36
CA TYR A 243 -3.71 13.41 10.05
C TYR A 243 -4.06 14.89 9.90
N THR A 244 -3.31 15.72 10.59
CA THR A 244 -3.29 17.16 10.43
C THR A 244 -2.02 17.54 9.68
N MET A 245 -2.02 18.74 9.13
CA MET A 245 -0.83 19.32 8.54
C MET A 245 -0.58 20.64 9.24
N GLY A 246 0.66 21.01 9.53
CA GLY A 246 0.91 22.39 9.96
C GLY A 246 0.80 22.65 11.47
N GLU A 247 0.67 21.63 12.33
CA GLU A 247 0.23 21.82 13.72
C GLU A 247 1.29 22.43 14.64
N LEU A 248 2.57 22.18 14.41
CA LEU A 248 3.66 22.70 15.26
C LEU A 248 4.13 24.08 14.80
N ILE A 249 4.04 24.38 13.50
CA ILE A 249 4.36 25.71 12.96
C ILE A 249 3.33 26.77 13.38
N ASN A 250 2.07 26.37 13.63
CA ASN A 250 0.99 27.27 14.05
C ASN A 250 0.94 28.55 13.19
N ILE A 251 0.90 28.35 11.86
CA ILE A 251 1.06 29.42 10.87
C ILE A 251 0.00 30.54 11.03
N SER A 252 -1.20 30.19 11.50
CA SER A 252 -2.31 31.13 11.76
C SER A 252 -2.26 31.76 13.16
N GLY A 253 -1.32 31.36 14.02
CA GLY A 253 -1.16 31.89 15.38
C GLY A 253 -2.28 31.53 16.37
N ASN A 254 -3.21 30.65 15.98
CA ASN A 254 -4.40 30.27 16.75
C ASN A 254 -4.25 28.93 17.49
N GLY A 255 -3.10 28.27 17.37
CA GLY A 255 -2.80 26.97 17.97
C GLY A 255 -3.56 25.80 17.32
N GLN A 256 -4.05 25.99 16.10
CA GLN A 256 -4.65 24.95 15.29
C GLN A 256 -3.69 24.55 14.16
N PRO A 257 -3.78 23.30 13.65
CA PRO A 257 -3.12 22.93 12.41
C PRO A 257 -3.57 23.82 11.25
N LEU A 258 -2.76 23.79 10.20
CA LEU A 258 -3.09 24.40 8.92
C LEU A 258 -4.26 23.66 8.26
N ARG A 259 -4.22 22.32 8.21
CA ARG A 259 -5.24 21.49 7.52
C ARG A 259 -5.56 20.23 8.31
N TRP A 260 -6.75 19.67 8.04
CA TRP A 260 -7.21 18.39 8.61
C TRP A 260 -7.57 17.45 7.48
N MET A 261 -6.92 16.29 7.37
CA MET A 261 -7.25 15.35 6.30
C MET A 261 -8.59 14.65 6.52
N TYR A 262 -8.98 14.41 7.77
CA TYR A 262 -10.21 13.68 8.09
C TYR A 262 -11.50 14.52 7.92
N GLN A 263 -11.37 15.85 7.94
CA GLN A 263 -12.46 16.79 7.71
C GLN A 263 -11.89 18.15 7.25
N PRO A 264 -11.53 18.30 5.96
CA PRO A 264 -10.91 19.51 5.42
C PRO A 264 -11.61 20.82 5.79
N SER A 265 -12.95 20.81 5.86
CA SER A 265 -13.77 21.98 6.16
C SER A 265 -13.53 22.61 7.53
N LEU A 266 -12.77 21.95 8.41
CA LEU A 266 -12.34 22.51 9.70
C LEU A 266 -11.42 23.73 9.54
N ASP A 267 -10.74 23.89 8.40
CA ASP A 267 -9.96 25.10 8.09
C ASP A 267 -10.83 26.29 7.64
N GLY A 268 -12.14 26.04 7.42
CA GLY A 268 -13.13 27.04 7.01
C GLY A 268 -13.19 27.35 5.51
N SER A 269 -12.32 26.76 4.68
CA SER A 269 -12.20 27.08 3.25
C SER A 269 -12.12 25.85 2.33
N SER A 270 -11.50 24.75 2.79
CA SER A 270 -11.36 23.51 2.04
C SER A 270 -12.67 22.71 2.05
N PRO A 271 -13.18 22.25 0.90
CA PRO A 271 -14.37 21.42 0.86
C PRO A 271 -14.05 19.96 1.21
N ASP A 272 -14.89 19.35 2.05
CA ASP A 272 -14.85 17.89 2.34
C ASP A 272 -15.22 17.04 1.11
N CYS A 273 -16.00 17.62 0.20
CA CYS A 273 -16.63 16.94 -0.92
C CYS A 273 -16.22 17.57 -2.25
N TYR A 274 -16.02 16.73 -3.25
CA TYR A 274 -15.83 17.20 -4.62
C TYR A 274 -17.13 17.79 -5.20
N ASN A 275 -16.98 18.90 -5.91
CA ASN A 275 -17.92 19.38 -6.92
C ASN A 275 -17.14 19.99 -8.11
N SER A 276 -17.81 20.22 -9.23
CA SER A 276 -17.17 20.73 -10.45
C SER A 276 -16.60 22.16 -10.34
N GLY A 277 -16.89 22.87 -9.25
CA GLY A 277 -16.34 24.20 -8.96
C GLY A 277 -15.02 24.15 -8.17
N ASN A 278 -14.63 23.00 -7.62
CA ASN A 278 -13.42 22.88 -6.79
C ASN A 278 -12.15 23.33 -7.51
N GLY A 279 -12.01 23.04 -8.81
CA GLY A 279 -10.86 23.48 -9.61
C GLY A 279 -10.77 25.01 -9.80
N GLY A 280 -11.80 25.77 -9.42
CA GLY A 280 -11.75 27.24 -9.38
C GLY A 280 -11.23 27.81 -8.06
N LEU A 281 -11.03 26.97 -7.04
CA LEU A 281 -10.43 27.38 -5.77
C LEU A 281 -8.91 27.42 -5.87
N ASP A 282 -8.29 28.11 -4.93
CA ASP A 282 -6.85 28.01 -4.72
C ASP A 282 -6.48 26.53 -4.43
N PRO A 283 -5.39 25.98 -5.03
CA PRO A 283 -4.91 24.62 -4.79
C PRO A 283 -4.89 24.18 -3.32
N HIS A 284 -4.50 25.08 -2.41
CA HIS A 284 -4.41 24.80 -0.98
C HIS A 284 -5.76 24.53 -0.31
N TYR A 285 -6.85 24.91 -0.98
CA TYR A 285 -8.21 24.58 -0.57
C TYR A 285 -8.81 23.51 -1.46
N SER A 286 -8.55 23.54 -2.77
CA SER A 286 -9.11 22.56 -3.71
C SER A 286 -8.60 21.14 -3.47
N MET A 287 -7.53 20.96 -2.68
CA MET A 287 -7.02 19.67 -2.21
C MET A 287 -7.98 18.89 -1.30
N GLY A 288 -8.93 19.57 -0.66
CA GLY A 288 -9.74 19.01 0.43
C GLY A 288 -10.32 17.61 0.13
N PRO A 289 -10.99 17.39 -1.02
CA PRO A 289 -11.54 16.09 -1.35
C PRO A 289 -10.50 14.97 -1.50
N LEU A 290 -9.26 15.28 -1.94
CA LEU A 290 -8.20 14.27 -2.03
C LEU A 290 -7.70 13.87 -0.64
N ASN A 291 -7.46 14.84 0.24
CA ASN A 291 -7.07 14.56 1.62
C ASN A 291 -8.14 13.72 2.35
N HIS A 292 -9.40 14.10 2.16
CA HIS A 292 -10.53 13.39 2.76
C HIS A 292 -10.69 11.98 2.18
N TRP A 293 -10.53 11.82 0.86
CA TRP A 293 -10.52 10.51 0.22
C TRP A 293 -9.44 9.61 0.83
N PHE A 294 -8.22 10.13 0.99
CA PHE A 294 -7.12 9.36 1.53
C PHE A 294 -7.40 8.91 2.97
N PHE A 295 -7.88 9.83 3.81
CA PHE A 295 -8.26 9.51 5.17
C PHE A 295 -9.35 8.42 5.22
N LEU A 296 -10.40 8.54 4.40
CA LEU A 296 -11.46 7.54 4.31
C LEU A 296 -10.95 6.18 3.81
N ALA A 297 -10.03 6.18 2.84
CA ALA A 297 -9.41 4.96 2.34
C ALA A 297 -8.50 4.30 3.39
N ALA A 298 -7.75 5.09 4.15
CA ALA A 298 -6.80 4.58 5.13
C ALA A 298 -7.45 4.17 6.46
N VAL A 299 -8.27 5.04 7.04
CA VAL A 299 -8.85 4.89 8.39
C VAL A 299 -10.33 4.51 8.33
N GLY A 300 -11.09 5.15 7.44
CA GLY A 300 -12.53 4.97 7.32
C GLY A 300 -13.35 6.12 7.92
N SER A 301 -14.67 6.05 7.71
CA SER A 301 -15.62 7.07 8.12
C SER A 301 -16.05 6.95 9.59
N GLY A 302 -16.59 8.03 10.15
CA GLY A 302 -17.15 8.09 11.50
C GLY A 302 -16.15 8.62 12.52
N ASN A 303 -16.40 8.34 13.80
CA ASN A 303 -15.54 8.82 14.88
C ASN A 303 -14.33 7.90 15.10
N HIS A 304 -13.13 8.48 15.02
CA HIS A 304 -11.84 7.84 15.22
C HIS A 304 -11.02 8.61 16.28
N GLY A 305 -9.83 8.10 16.63
CA GLY A 305 -8.95 8.74 17.63
C GLY A 305 -8.48 10.16 17.24
N TYR A 306 -8.56 10.51 15.96
CA TYR A 306 -8.14 11.81 15.42
C TYR A 306 -9.28 12.84 15.28
N GLY A 307 -10.56 12.42 15.33
CA GLY A 307 -11.69 13.26 14.98
C GLY A 307 -12.87 12.47 14.42
N ASN A 308 -13.86 13.17 13.85
CA ASN A 308 -14.95 12.53 13.13
C ASN A 308 -14.80 12.82 11.63
N SER A 309 -14.77 11.78 10.80
CA SER A 309 -14.71 11.88 9.33
C SER A 309 -16.08 11.56 8.72
N PRO A 310 -16.89 12.57 8.35
CA PRO A 310 -18.19 12.35 7.72
C PRO A 310 -18.05 11.90 6.26
N THR A 311 -19.10 11.35 5.66
CA THR A 311 -19.16 11.09 4.21
C THR A 311 -20.20 11.99 3.57
N CYS A 312 -19.95 12.43 2.33
CA CYS A 312 -20.81 13.35 1.60
C CYS A 312 -22.18 12.75 1.26
N ASP A 313 -22.26 11.42 1.18
CA ASP A 313 -23.46 10.66 0.84
C ASP A 313 -24.07 9.91 2.05
N GLY A 314 -23.49 10.03 3.25
CA GLY A 314 -23.90 9.32 4.45
C GLY A 314 -23.56 7.82 4.45
N SER A 315 -22.73 7.35 3.51
CA SER A 315 -22.20 5.99 3.48
C SER A 315 -21.22 5.72 4.63
N THR A 316 -20.90 4.44 4.85
CA THR A 316 -19.84 4.01 5.77
C THR A 316 -18.68 3.39 4.99
N VAL A 317 -17.47 3.84 5.28
CA VAL A 317 -16.23 3.30 4.72
C VAL A 317 -15.41 2.66 5.83
N THR A 318 -14.98 1.42 5.62
CA THR A 318 -13.96 0.77 6.47
C THR A 318 -12.61 0.88 5.77
N GLY A 319 -11.64 1.51 6.43
CA GLY A 319 -10.31 1.74 5.87
C GLY A 319 -9.49 0.46 5.66
N ILE A 320 -8.53 0.54 4.74
CA ILE A 320 -7.57 -0.54 4.40
C ILE A 320 -6.19 -0.34 5.01
N GLY A 321 -6.00 0.71 5.82
CA GLY A 321 -4.74 1.08 6.45
C GLY A 321 -3.85 1.96 5.58
N ASN A 322 -2.97 2.73 6.23
CA ASN A 322 -2.03 3.67 5.62
C ASN A 322 -1.19 3.04 4.51
N ASP A 323 -0.51 1.93 4.82
CA ASP A 323 0.42 1.28 3.89
C ASP A 323 -0.24 0.94 2.55
N LYS A 324 -1.45 0.37 2.58
CA LYS A 324 -2.16 -0.02 1.35
C LYS A 324 -2.69 1.21 0.61
N ALA A 325 -3.31 2.15 1.31
CA ALA A 325 -3.84 3.38 0.71
C ALA A 325 -2.73 4.19 0.02
N ALA A 326 -1.61 4.42 0.72
CA ALA A 326 -0.45 5.13 0.20
C ALA A 326 0.20 4.39 -0.98
N LYS A 327 0.31 3.05 -0.91
CA LYS A 327 0.86 2.25 -2.03
C LYS A 327 0.00 2.32 -3.28
N ILE A 328 -1.33 2.33 -3.12
CA ILE A 328 -2.28 2.48 -4.23
C ILE A 328 -2.13 3.87 -4.85
N TRP A 329 -2.13 4.91 -4.02
CA TRP A 329 -1.99 6.28 -4.52
C TRP A 329 -0.66 6.47 -5.25
N TYR A 330 0.46 6.06 -4.65
CA TYR A 330 1.77 6.12 -5.30
C TYR A 330 1.81 5.36 -6.63
N LYS A 331 1.26 4.15 -6.70
CA LYS A 331 1.20 3.39 -7.97
C LYS A 331 0.33 4.09 -9.01
N ALA A 332 -0.78 4.71 -8.60
CA ALA A 332 -1.63 5.49 -9.51
C ALA A 332 -0.84 6.61 -10.18
N LEU A 333 -0.11 7.39 -9.37
CA LEU A 333 0.79 8.46 -9.83
C LEU A 333 1.88 7.93 -10.77
N ALA A 334 2.54 6.84 -10.37
CA ALA A 334 3.71 6.34 -11.08
C ALA A 334 3.39 5.58 -12.38
N SER A 335 2.17 5.08 -12.54
CA SER A 335 1.84 4.15 -13.64
C SER A 335 0.76 4.66 -14.60
N TYR A 336 -0.17 5.51 -14.15
CA TYR A 336 -1.34 5.86 -14.95
C TYR A 336 -1.60 7.37 -15.03
N ALA A 337 -1.28 8.11 -13.98
CA ALA A 337 -1.52 9.55 -13.95
C ALA A 337 -0.77 10.27 -15.08
N ASN A 338 -1.33 11.39 -15.51
CA ASN A 338 -0.77 12.22 -16.56
C ASN A 338 -0.83 13.71 -16.19
N SER A 339 -0.23 14.58 -17.00
CA SER A 339 -0.10 16.02 -16.72
C SER A 339 -1.41 16.83 -16.83
N SER A 340 -2.57 16.19 -16.97
CA SER A 340 -3.88 16.85 -17.06
C SER A 340 -4.92 16.10 -16.24
N GLU A 341 -4.49 15.66 -15.05
CA GLU A 341 -5.29 14.89 -14.12
C GLU A 341 -6.45 15.72 -13.55
N ASN A 342 -7.58 15.06 -13.32
CA ASN A 342 -8.69 15.64 -12.59
C ASN A 342 -9.21 14.61 -11.59
N TYR A 343 -10.10 14.99 -10.69
CA TYR A 343 -10.56 14.09 -9.61
C TYR A 343 -11.17 12.78 -10.14
N HIS A 344 -11.90 12.82 -11.26
CA HIS A 344 -12.47 11.62 -11.87
C HIS A 344 -11.41 10.71 -12.51
N GLN A 345 -10.36 11.27 -13.09
CA GLN A 345 -9.24 10.52 -13.66
C GLN A 345 -8.37 9.91 -12.54
N ALA A 346 -8.13 10.66 -11.47
CA ALA A 346 -7.43 10.17 -10.27
C ALA A 346 -8.18 8.99 -9.62
N ARG A 347 -9.52 9.05 -9.60
CA ARG A 347 -10.35 7.90 -9.23
C ARG A 347 -10.11 6.70 -10.14
N ILE A 348 -10.15 6.89 -11.45
CA ILE A 348 -9.94 5.79 -12.40
C ILE A 348 -8.57 5.15 -12.21
N ASP A 349 -7.55 5.95 -12.01
CA ASP A 349 -6.17 5.50 -11.95
C ASP A 349 -5.81 4.84 -10.61
N SER A 350 -6.38 5.32 -9.51
CA SER A 350 -6.31 4.62 -8.21
C SER A 350 -7.07 3.30 -8.20
N LEU A 351 -8.20 3.19 -8.93
CA LEU A 351 -8.90 1.91 -9.10
C LEU A 351 -8.09 0.90 -9.91
N LYS A 352 -7.46 1.32 -11.02
CA LYS A 352 -6.51 0.48 -11.76
C LYS A 352 -5.33 0.05 -10.87
N ALA A 353 -4.77 0.98 -10.11
CA ALA A 353 -3.67 0.69 -9.19
C ALA A 353 -4.05 -0.35 -8.12
N ALA A 354 -5.24 -0.19 -7.52
CA ALA A 354 -5.77 -1.15 -6.56
C ALA A 354 -6.01 -2.52 -7.20
N ALA A 355 -6.56 -2.56 -8.43
CA ALA A 355 -6.78 -3.81 -9.15
C ALA A 355 -5.45 -4.53 -9.47
N ASP A 356 -4.43 -3.80 -9.90
CA ASP A 356 -3.12 -4.37 -10.22
C ASP A 356 -2.36 -4.86 -8.99
N LEU A 357 -2.51 -4.19 -7.84
CA LEU A 357 -1.83 -4.57 -6.59
C LEU A 357 -2.58 -5.66 -5.83
N TYR A 358 -3.90 -5.57 -5.78
CA TYR A 358 -4.77 -6.28 -4.83
C TYR A 358 -5.98 -6.97 -5.50
N GLY A 359 -6.16 -6.79 -6.80
CA GLY A 359 -7.12 -7.55 -7.59
C GLY A 359 -8.39 -6.76 -7.82
N ALA A 360 -8.92 -6.88 -9.04
CA ALA A 360 -10.14 -6.19 -9.43
C ALA A 360 -11.30 -6.60 -8.52
N HIS A 361 -12.06 -5.63 -8.01
CA HIS A 361 -13.26 -5.87 -7.17
C HIS A 361 -13.01 -6.63 -5.86
N CYS A 362 -11.75 -6.74 -5.41
CA CYS A 362 -11.43 -7.23 -4.08
C CYS A 362 -11.47 -6.10 -3.04
N THR A 363 -11.21 -6.39 -1.75
CA THR A 363 -11.42 -5.45 -0.63
C THR A 363 -10.82 -4.06 -0.89
N GLU A 364 -9.56 -3.99 -1.28
CA GLU A 364 -8.83 -2.74 -1.52
C GLU A 364 -9.42 -1.94 -2.68
N TYR A 365 -9.75 -2.63 -3.78
CA TYR A 365 -10.43 -2.00 -4.91
C TYR A 365 -11.78 -1.41 -4.49
N ASN A 366 -12.59 -2.19 -3.78
CA ASN A 366 -13.91 -1.78 -3.33
C ASN A 366 -13.84 -0.65 -2.30
N THR A 367 -12.86 -0.66 -1.39
CA THR A 367 -12.64 0.43 -0.43
C THR A 367 -12.20 1.70 -1.15
N VAL A 368 -11.29 1.63 -2.12
CA VAL A 368 -10.89 2.81 -2.92
C VAL A 368 -12.09 3.37 -3.68
N ALA A 369 -12.91 2.51 -4.28
CA ALA A 369 -14.15 2.91 -4.96
C ALA A 369 -15.14 3.58 -4.00
N ALA A 370 -15.33 3.01 -2.81
CA ALA A 370 -16.23 3.53 -1.79
C ALA A 370 -15.74 4.86 -1.21
N ALA A 371 -14.44 5.00 -0.93
CA ALA A 371 -13.85 6.24 -0.44
C ALA A 371 -14.02 7.38 -1.45
N TRP A 372 -13.85 7.12 -2.76
CA TRP A 372 -14.09 8.13 -3.78
C TRP A 372 -15.55 8.56 -3.85
N ALA A 373 -16.47 7.59 -3.78
CA ALA A 373 -17.91 7.89 -3.73
C ALA A 373 -18.27 8.71 -2.48
N ALA A 374 -17.67 8.40 -1.34
CA ALA A 374 -17.87 9.10 -0.08
C ALA A 374 -17.41 10.57 -0.10
N VAL A 375 -16.53 10.96 -1.03
CA VAL A 375 -16.16 12.37 -1.30
C VAL A 375 -16.81 12.93 -2.57
N SER A 376 -17.90 12.32 -3.04
CA SER A 376 -18.68 12.73 -4.22
C SER A 376 -17.97 12.59 -5.59
N VAL A 377 -16.85 11.87 -5.67
CA VAL A 377 -16.21 11.53 -6.95
C VAL A 377 -16.73 10.17 -7.41
N THR A 378 -17.74 10.20 -8.26
CA THR A 378 -18.39 9.00 -8.80
C THR A 378 -18.15 8.87 -10.31
N GLY A 379 -18.43 7.69 -10.87
CA GLY A 379 -18.26 7.45 -12.30
C GLY A 379 -18.42 5.97 -12.63
N THR A 380 -18.38 5.65 -13.92
CA THR A 380 -18.39 4.25 -14.37
C THR A 380 -17.16 3.53 -13.84
N ASP A 381 -17.31 2.23 -13.58
CA ASP A 381 -16.20 1.38 -13.19
C ASP A 381 -15.27 1.15 -14.41
N PRO A 382 -13.96 1.47 -14.30
CA PRO A 382 -13.02 1.33 -15.40
C PRO A 382 -12.36 -0.05 -15.49
N VAL A 383 -12.52 -0.93 -14.50
CA VAL A 383 -11.84 -2.23 -14.43
C VAL A 383 -12.88 -3.37 -14.50
N PRO A 384 -12.99 -4.08 -15.63
CA PRO A 384 -13.92 -5.20 -15.74
C PRO A 384 -13.45 -6.38 -14.88
N GLY A 385 -14.40 -7.12 -14.31
CA GLY A 385 -14.13 -8.38 -13.64
C GLY A 385 -14.92 -8.59 -12.36
N THR A 386 -14.51 -9.61 -11.63
CA THR A 386 -14.93 -9.92 -10.26
C THR A 386 -13.67 -10.18 -9.44
N CYS A 387 -13.78 -10.27 -8.11
CA CYS A 387 -12.63 -10.62 -7.27
C CYS A 387 -12.15 -12.05 -7.60
N ASN A 388 -11.18 -12.14 -8.50
CA ASN A 388 -10.54 -13.36 -8.95
C ASN A 388 -9.27 -13.61 -8.12
N SER A 389 -9.39 -13.59 -6.78
CA SER A 389 -8.27 -13.63 -5.82
C SER A 389 -7.25 -12.48 -5.96
N GLN A 390 -6.57 -12.12 -4.87
CA GLN A 390 -5.62 -11.00 -4.84
C GLN A 390 -4.37 -11.34 -5.68
N PRO A 391 -3.79 -10.41 -6.47
CA PRO A 391 -2.48 -10.53 -7.09
C PRO A 391 -1.45 -10.96 -6.06
N GLY A 392 -0.62 -11.93 -6.43
CA GLY A 392 0.30 -12.57 -5.48
C GLY A 392 -0.35 -13.64 -4.59
N SER A 393 -1.66 -13.93 -4.71
CA SER A 393 -2.24 -15.13 -4.08
C SER A 393 -1.74 -16.39 -4.78
N PRO A 394 -1.52 -17.49 -4.03
CA PRO A 394 -1.27 -18.79 -4.63
C PRO A 394 -2.44 -19.24 -5.51
N SER A 395 -2.16 -19.88 -6.63
CA SER A 395 -3.16 -20.56 -7.46
C SER A 395 -3.15 -22.05 -7.14
N VAL A 396 -4.29 -22.61 -6.73
CA VAL A 396 -4.46 -24.06 -6.51
C VAL A 396 -5.04 -24.69 -7.77
N THR A 397 -4.30 -25.63 -8.37
CA THR A 397 -4.80 -26.40 -9.51
C THR A 397 -5.87 -27.37 -9.02
N ASN A 398 -7.07 -27.27 -9.57
CA ASN A 398 -8.16 -28.19 -9.23
C ASN A 398 -7.77 -29.62 -9.68
N PRO A 399 -7.72 -30.62 -8.77
CA PRO A 399 -7.34 -31.99 -9.11
C PRO A 399 -8.43 -32.75 -9.89
N GLY A 400 -9.59 -32.13 -10.10
CA GLY A 400 -10.78 -32.79 -10.63
C GLY A 400 -11.50 -33.61 -9.55
N ASN A 401 -12.72 -34.05 -9.87
CA ASN A 401 -13.49 -34.90 -8.97
C ASN A 401 -12.78 -36.23 -8.73
N GLN A 402 -12.78 -36.69 -7.49
CA GLN A 402 -12.09 -37.89 -7.04
C GLN A 402 -13.08 -39.00 -6.72
N THR A 403 -12.64 -40.24 -6.87
CA THR A 403 -13.36 -41.42 -6.41
C THR A 403 -12.45 -42.27 -5.53
N GLY A 404 -13.04 -43.04 -4.63
CA GLY A 404 -12.31 -43.97 -3.75
C GLY A 404 -13.22 -45.02 -3.17
N THR A 405 -12.64 -45.95 -2.40
CA THR A 405 -13.38 -47.03 -1.75
C THR A 405 -13.04 -47.07 -0.27
N VAL A 406 -14.03 -47.31 0.58
CA VAL A 406 -13.82 -47.50 2.03
C VAL A 406 -12.75 -48.56 2.27
N GLY A 407 -11.79 -48.27 3.15
CA GLY A 407 -10.72 -49.19 3.51
C GLY A 407 -9.51 -49.20 2.58
N THR A 408 -9.54 -48.49 1.44
CA THR A 408 -8.41 -48.38 0.51
C THR A 408 -7.62 -47.11 0.75
N ALA A 409 -6.31 -47.24 0.99
CA ALA A 409 -5.43 -46.08 1.17
C ALA A 409 -5.37 -45.21 -0.10
N VAL A 410 -5.34 -43.90 0.08
CA VAL A 410 -5.24 -42.91 -1.01
C VAL A 410 -4.01 -42.02 -0.85
N SER A 411 -3.54 -41.50 -1.98
CA SER A 411 -2.47 -40.52 -2.06
C SER A 411 -2.75 -39.58 -3.23
N LEU A 412 -3.09 -38.32 -2.93
CA LEU A 412 -3.41 -37.29 -3.93
C LEU A 412 -2.57 -36.04 -3.67
N GLN A 413 -1.71 -35.69 -4.63
CA GLN A 413 -0.90 -34.47 -4.55
C GLN A 413 -1.72 -33.27 -5.04
N ILE A 414 -1.82 -32.23 -4.21
CA ILE A 414 -2.34 -30.94 -4.64
C ILE A 414 -1.21 -30.12 -5.23
N HIS A 415 -1.44 -29.55 -6.41
CA HIS A 415 -0.51 -28.65 -7.06
C HIS A 415 -0.97 -27.21 -6.85
N ALA A 416 -0.07 -26.36 -6.35
CA ALA A 416 -0.31 -24.94 -6.26
C ALA A 416 0.96 -24.16 -6.61
N THR A 417 0.78 -22.95 -7.14
CA THR A 417 1.88 -22.06 -7.54
C THR A 417 1.69 -20.69 -6.91
N ASP A 418 2.75 -20.12 -6.33
CA ASP A 418 2.78 -18.74 -5.86
C ASP A 418 3.45 -17.84 -6.91
N PRO A 419 2.82 -16.74 -7.34
CA PRO A 419 3.45 -15.80 -8.27
C PRO A 419 4.76 -15.20 -7.72
N GLY A 420 4.88 -15.06 -6.40
CA GLY A 420 6.08 -14.59 -5.71
C GLY A 420 7.12 -15.68 -5.40
N GLY A 421 6.84 -16.94 -5.74
CA GLY A 421 7.72 -18.08 -5.45
C GLY A 421 7.82 -18.44 -3.96
N SER A 422 6.92 -17.92 -3.13
CA SER A 422 6.92 -18.14 -1.68
C SER A 422 6.59 -19.60 -1.34
N ALA A 423 7.09 -20.07 -0.18
CA ALA A 423 6.67 -21.35 0.37
C ALA A 423 5.17 -21.31 0.75
N LEU A 424 4.48 -22.43 0.52
CA LEU A 424 3.03 -22.54 0.70
C LEU A 424 2.67 -23.40 1.92
N THR A 425 1.63 -22.97 2.63
CA THR A 425 0.96 -23.76 3.67
C THR A 425 -0.42 -24.19 3.16
N TYR A 426 -0.78 -25.46 3.35
CA TYR A 426 -1.99 -26.07 2.85
C TYR A 426 -2.98 -26.42 3.96
N ARG A 427 -4.26 -26.25 3.66
CA ARG A 427 -5.37 -26.69 4.50
C ARG A 427 -6.49 -27.26 3.63
N ALA A 428 -7.18 -28.29 4.13
CA ALA A 428 -8.34 -28.86 3.46
C ALA A 428 -9.53 -28.93 4.41
N THR A 429 -10.71 -28.65 3.90
CA THR A 429 -12.00 -28.81 4.60
C THR A 429 -12.90 -29.74 3.82
N GLY A 430 -13.74 -30.50 4.53
CA GLY A 430 -14.71 -31.41 3.90
C GLY A 430 -14.09 -32.71 3.37
N LEU A 431 -12.85 -33.04 3.73
CA LEU A 431 -12.25 -34.34 3.40
C LEU A 431 -13.09 -35.49 3.97
N PRO A 432 -13.26 -36.60 3.22
CA PRO A 432 -13.82 -37.85 3.77
C PRO A 432 -13.10 -38.29 5.04
N ALA A 433 -13.86 -38.86 5.99
CA ALA A 433 -13.32 -39.34 7.25
C ALA A 433 -12.19 -40.35 7.02
N GLY A 434 -11.07 -40.16 7.73
CA GLY A 434 -9.85 -40.96 7.58
C GLY A 434 -8.80 -40.39 6.62
N LEU A 435 -9.07 -39.25 5.97
CA LEU A 435 -8.12 -38.50 5.14
C LEU A 435 -7.63 -37.22 5.83
N SER A 436 -6.40 -36.82 5.53
CA SER A 436 -5.81 -35.55 5.97
C SER A 436 -4.86 -34.97 4.90
N ILE A 437 -4.60 -33.67 4.96
CA ILE A 437 -3.62 -32.99 4.09
C ILE A 437 -2.37 -32.61 4.90
N GLY A 438 -1.19 -32.86 4.34
CA GLY A 438 0.07 -32.37 4.90
C GLY A 438 0.20 -30.85 4.69
N SER A 439 0.33 -30.08 5.77
CA SER A 439 0.30 -28.62 5.70
C SER A 439 1.48 -28.00 4.94
N SER A 440 2.62 -28.66 4.84
CA SER A 440 3.78 -28.17 4.06
C SER A 440 3.93 -28.82 2.69
N SER A 441 3.30 -29.97 2.47
CA SER A 441 3.47 -30.77 1.25
C SER A 441 2.28 -30.68 0.30
N GLY A 442 1.09 -30.31 0.79
CA GLY A 442 -0.15 -30.36 0.01
C GLY A 442 -0.59 -31.77 -0.37
N LEU A 443 0.04 -32.82 0.19
CA LEU A 443 -0.28 -34.20 -0.10
C LEU A 443 -1.46 -34.65 0.79
N ILE A 444 -2.57 -35.05 0.16
CA ILE A 444 -3.69 -35.69 0.84
C ILE A 444 -3.43 -37.18 0.93
N THR A 445 -3.44 -37.73 2.15
CA THR A 445 -3.23 -39.16 2.41
C THR A 445 -4.21 -39.69 3.43
N GLY A 446 -4.31 -41.01 3.54
CA GLY A 446 -5.12 -41.68 4.57
C GLY A 446 -5.93 -42.83 3.98
N THR A 447 -6.84 -43.37 4.79
CA THR A 447 -7.74 -44.46 4.38
C THR A 447 -9.18 -44.07 4.72
N PRO A 448 -10.06 -43.87 3.73
CA PRO A 448 -11.44 -43.49 3.98
C PRO A 448 -12.18 -44.55 4.79
N THR A 449 -12.93 -44.14 5.80
CA THR A 449 -13.65 -45.08 6.71
C THR A 449 -15.14 -45.20 6.42
N THR A 450 -15.71 -44.27 5.66
CA THR A 450 -17.16 -44.15 5.46
C THR A 450 -17.47 -43.81 4.01
N ALA A 451 -18.49 -44.47 3.44
CA ALA A 451 -18.99 -44.14 2.11
C ALA A 451 -19.70 -42.77 2.15
N VAL A 452 -19.29 -41.85 1.28
CA VAL A 452 -19.79 -40.46 1.26
C VAL A 452 -19.43 -39.80 -0.08
N THR A 453 -20.29 -38.89 -0.55
CA THR A 453 -19.90 -37.88 -1.54
C THR A 453 -19.65 -36.58 -0.80
N ALA A 454 -18.38 -36.20 -0.62
CA ALA A 454 -17.99 -35.01 0.12
C ALA A 454 -17.62 -33.87 -0.83
N SER A 455 -17.95 -32.63 -0.45
CA SER A 455 -17.43 -31.42 -1.11
C SER A 455 -16.16 -30.99 -0.40
N VAL A 456 -15.03 -31.12 -1.09
CA VAL A 456 -13.69 -30.84 -0.54
C VAL A 456 -13.23 -29.49 -1.07
N THR A 457 -12.76 -28.62 -0.17
CA THR A 457 -12.07 -27.37 -0.53
C THR A 457 -10.64 -27.45 -0.01
N VAL A 458 -9.67 -27.25 -0.88
CA VAL A 458 -8.26 -27.09 -0.52
C VAL A 458 -7.85 -25.64 -0.69
N THR A 459 -7.15 -25.10 0.30
CA THR A 459 -6.61 -23.75 0.35
C THR A 459 -5.09 -23.81 0.47
N ALA A 460 -4.38 -23.04 -0.35
CA ALA A 460 -2.95 -22.78 -0.20
C ALA A 460 -2.73 -21.32 0.17
N THR A 461 -1.85 -21.07 1.14
CA THR A 461 -1.56 -19.74 1.71
C THR A 461 -0.05 -19.48 1.66
N ASN A 462 0.36 -18.30 1.21
CA ASN A 462 1.77 -17.89 1.21
C ASN A 462 2.19 -17.15 2.49
N SER A 463 3.46 -16.77 2.58
CA SER A 463 4.03 -16.05 3.73
C SER A 463 3.44 -14.66 3.98
N SER A 464 2.79 -14.06 2.97
CA SER A 464 2.08 -12.78 3.08
C SER A 464 0.62 -12.96 3.50
N ASN A 465 0.22 -14.16 3.92
CA ASN A 465 -1.16 -14.56 4.24
C ASN A 465 -2.16 -14.46 3.07
N ALA A 466 -1.69 -14.30 1.83
CA ALA A 466 -2.54 -14.37 0.65
C ALA A 466 -2.87 -15.84 0.36
N ALA A 467 -4.10 -16.12 -0.09
CA ALA A 467 -4.60 -17.48 -0.24
C ALA A 467 -5.40 -17.69 -1.53
N GLY A 468 -5.23 -18.86 -2.14
CA GLY A 468 -6.10 -19.36 -3.20
C GLY A 468 -6.67 -20.72 -2.84
N SER A 469 -7.81 -21.07 -3.44
CA SER A 469 -8.51 -22.32 -3.14
C SER A 469 -9.08 -22.98 -4.39
N ALA A 470 -9.21 -24.31 -4.35
CA ALA A 470 -9.94 -25.10 -5.32
C ALA A 470 -10.92 -26.04 -4.61
N ALA A 471 -12.13 -26.15 -5.16
CA ALA A 471 -13.16 -27.07 -4.65
C ALA A 471 -13.43 -28.19 -5.66
N PHE A 472 -13.62 -29.41 -5.16
CA PHE A 472 -13.95 -30.59 -5.96
C PHE A 472 -14.77 -31.58 -5.15
N THR A 473 -15.43 -32.53 -5.81
CA THR A 473 -16.17 -33.59 -5.13
C THR A 473 -15.31 -34.84 -4.95
N TRP A 474 -15.43 -35.52 -3.81
CA TRP A 474 -14.80 -36.81 -3.56
C TRP A 474 -15.85 -37.84 -3.17
N THR A 475 -16.07 -38.81 -4.06
CA THR A 475 -17.03 -39.91 -3.84
C THR A 475 -16.31 -41.16 -3.33
N ILE A 476 -16.53 -41.51 -2.08
CA ILE A 476 -16.11 -42.78 -1.49
C ILE A 476 -17.27 -43.77 -1.58
N SER A 477 -17.08 -44.83 -2.36
CA SER A 477 -18.02 -45.95 -2.47
C SER A 477 -17.74 -47.01 -1.40
N GLY A 478 -18.79 -47.71 -0.97
CA GLY A 478 -18.66 -48.86 -0.08
C GLY A 478 -18.17 -50.07 -0.86
N GLY A 479 -16.99 -50.59 -0.50
CA GLY A 479 -16.47 -51.86 -0.98
C GLY A 479 -16.22 -52.81 0.19
N GLY A 480 -17.16 -53.73 0.40
CA GLY A 480 -16.97 -55.03 1.06
C GLY A 480 -16.12 -55.11 2.34
N THR A 481 -16.53 -54.47 3.43
CA THR A 481 -16.37 -55.08 4.76
C THR A 481 -17.68 -55.78 5.13
N PRO A 482 -17.65 -57.04 5.58
CA PRO A 482 -18.83 -57.71 6.13
C PRO A 482 -19.47 -56.83 7.20
N PRO A 483 -20.80 -56.80 7.33
CA PRO A 483 -21.44 -56.20 8.49
C PRO A 483 -20.85 -56.79 9.77
N THR A 484 -20.63 -55.95 10.78
CA THR A 484 -20.22 -56.36 12.12
C THR A 484 -21.24 -57.38 12.65
N GLY A 485 -20.87 -58.67 12.69
CA GLY A 485 -21.79 -59.76 13.06
C GLY A 485 -21.50 -61.12 12.40
N CYS A 486 -20.78 -61.15 11.27
CA CYS A 486 -20.47 -62.41 10.57
C CYS A 486 -19.28 -63.22 11.14
N GLY A 487 -18.72 -62.86 12.30
CA GLY A 487 -17.70 -63.68 12.98
C GLY A 487 -16.35 -63.78 12.24
N ASN A 488 -15.85 -62.67 11.68
CA ASN A 488 -14.57 -62.58 10.95
C ASN A 488 -14.50 -63.42 9.65
N LEU A 489 -15.63 -63.83 9.07
CA LEU A 489 -15.63 -64.43 7.75
C LEU A 489 -15.17 -63.43 6.68
N PRO A 490 -14.35 -63.85 5.70
CA PRO A 490 -13.96 -62.99 4.59
C PRO A 490 -15.19 -62.66 3.72
N ALA A 491 -15.23 -61.46 3.16
CA ALA A 491 -16.28 -61.11 2.19
C ALA A 491 -16.12 -61.93 0.90
N TRP A 492 -17.23 -62.32 0.28
CA TRP A 492 -17.17 -62.94 -1.04
C TRP A 492 -16.59 -61.96 -2.06
N GLY A 493 -15.49 -62.35 -2.72
CA GLY A 493 -14.91 -61.69 -3.89
C GLY A 493 -15.20 -62.44 -5.19
N ALA A 494 -15.58 -61.70 -6.23
CA ALA A 494 -15.93 -62.24 -7.55
C ALA A 494 -14.75 -62.87 -8.32
N THR A 495 -13.51 -62.55 -7.97
CA THR A 495 -12.31 -63.08 -8.64
C THR A 495 -11.58 -64.15 -7.82
N THR A 496 -12.06 -64.44 -6.61
CA THR A 496 -11.47 -65.44 -5.73
C THR A 496 -11.95 -66.84 -6.14
N ALA A 497 -11.02 -67.81 -6.15
CA ALA A 497 -11.37 -69.21 -6.32
C ALA A 497 -11.73 -69.83 -4.96
N TYR A 498 -12.90 -70.44 -4.88
CA TYR A 498 -13.41 -71.12 -3.68
C TYR A 498 -13.45 -72.61 -3.89
N VAL A 499 -13.11 -73.36 -2.85
CA VAL A 499 -13.21 -74.82 -2.79
C VAL A 499 -14.36 -75.23 -1.87
N PRO A 500 -14.87 -76.48 -1.98
CA PRO A 500 -15.86 -76.98 -1.03
C PRO A 500 -15.38 -76.85 0.41
N GLY A 501 -16.17 -76.23 1.28
CA GLY A 501 -15.85 -75.98 2.68
C GLY A 501 -15.48 -74.53 3.01
N ASP A 502 -15.13 -73.71 2.01
CA ASP A 502 -14.85 -72.28 2.24
C ASP A 502 -16.09 -71.53 2.74
N GLN A 503 -15.89 -70.57 3.63
CA GLN A 503 -16.95 -69.73 4.18
C GLN A 503 -16.69 -68.27 3.89
N VAL A 504 -17.74 -67.57 3.46
CA VAL A 504 -17.71 -66.14 3.16
C VAL A 504 -18.94 -65.44 3.70
N SER A 505 -18.86 -64.12 3.87
CA SER A 505 -20.03 -63.27 4.08
C SER A 505 -20.42 -62.56 2.79
N TYR A 506 -21.71 -62.52 2.48
CA TYR A 506 -22.24 -61.76 1.36
C TYR A 506 -23.69 -61.34 1.63
N ASN A 507 -24.03 -60.07 1.39
CA ASN A 507 -25.36 -59.50 1.63
C ASN A 507 -25.97 -59.78 3.02
N GLY A 508 -25.16 -59.70 4.08
CA GLY A 508 -25.64 -59.94 5.45
C GLY A 508 -25.96 -61.42 5.74
N HIS A 509 -25.37 -62.35 5.00
CA HIS A 509 -25.54 -63.78 5.21
C HIS A 509 -24.18 -64.49 5.21
N LYS A 510 -24.13 -65.62 5.90
CA LYS A 510 -23.00 -66.55 5.88
C LYS A 510 -23.23 -67.58 4.80
N TRP A 511 -22.24 -67.80 3.94
CA TRP A 511 -22.35 -68.73 2.83
C TRP A 511 -21.24 -69.77 2.90
N LEU A 512 -21.61 -71.04 2.72
CA LEU A 512 -20.69 -72.17 2.65
C LEU A 512 -20.57 -72.63 1.19
N SER A 513 -19.35 -72.69 0.67
CA SER A 513 -19.07 -73.23 -0.65
C SER A 513 -19.26 -74.74 -0.67
N GLN A 514 -20.06 -75.24 -1.61
CA GLN A 514 -20.34 -76.66 -1.83
C GLN A 514 -19.54 -77.24 -3.00
N TRP A 515 -19.10 -76.39 -3.94
CA TRP A 515 -18.38 -76.78 -5.16
C TRP A 515 -17.27 -75.78 -5.49
N TYR A 516 -16.31 -76.23 -6.29
CA TYR A 516 -15.27 -75.34 -6.82
C TYR A 516 -15.89 -74.23 -7.67
N SER A 517 -15.55 -72.96 -7.41
CA SER A 517 -16.07 -71.86 -8.21
C SER A 517 -15.16 -70.63 -8.21
N THR A 518 -15.29 -69.82 -9.26
CA THR A 518 -14.74 -68.45 -9.34
C THR A 518 -15.81 -67.60 -10.01
N GLY A 519 -16.20 -66.48 -9.37
CA GLY A 519 -17.22 -65.57 -9.91
C GLY A 519 -18.68 -66.00 -9.73
N ALA A 520 -18.95 -67.15 -9.12
CA ALA A 520 -20.32 -67.53 -8.74
C ALA A 520 -20.75 -66.74 -7.50
N GLU A 521 -21.69 -65.80 -7.66
CA GLU A 521 -22.19 -64.93 -6.59
C GLU A 521 -23.14 -65.65 -5.62
N PRO A 522 -22.92 -65.65 -4.30
CA PRO A 522 -23.83 -66.29 -3.34
C PRO A 522 -25.24 -65.69 -3.38
N GLY A 523 -26.26 -66.54 -3.47
CA GLY A 523 -27.68 -66.11 -3.52
C GLY A 523 -28.19 -65.70 -4.90
N ALA A 524 -27.35 -65.67 -5.94
CA ALA A 524 -27.78 -65.35 -7.29
C ALA A 524 -28.56 -66.51 -7.97
N PRO A 525 -29.56 -66.23 -8.84
CA PRO A 525 -30.24 -67.24 -9.64
C PRO A 525 -29.24 -67.94 -10.58
N GLY A 526 -28.80 -69.14 -10.21
CA GLY A 526 -27.80 -69.93 -10.96
C GLY A 526 -26.63 -70.45 -10.12
N SER A 527 -26.44 -69.94 -8.91
CA SER A 527 -25.35 -70.33 -7.99
C SER A 527 -25.84 -71.05 -6.72
N TRP A 528 -27.14 -71.29 -6.59
CA TRP A 528 -27.78 -72.02 -5.48
C TRP A 528 -27.21 -73.41 -5.21
N ALA A 529 -26.68 -74.10 -6.23
CA ALA A 529 -25.99 -75.36 -6.04
C ALA A 529 -24.57 -75.18 -5.52
N VAL A 530 -23.92 -74.04 -5.81
CA VAL A 530 -22.53 -73.70 -5.45
C VAL A 530 -22.44 -73.22 -4.00
N TRP A 531 -23.43 -72.48 -3.52
CA TRP A 531 -23.43 -71.88 -2.19
C TRP A 531 -24.61 -72.33 -1.35
N GLN A 532 -24.33 -72.76 -0.12
CA GLN A 532 -25.32 -73.01 0.90
C GLN A 532 -25.44 -71.82 1.85
N ASP A 533 -26.63 -71.24 1.95
CA ASP A 533 -26.95 -70.22 2.95
C ASP A 533 -26.93 -70.84 4.34
N GLN A 534 -26.08 -70.31 5.23
CA GLN A 534 -25.95 -70.71 6.64
C GLN A 534 -26.72 -69.76 7.57
N GLY A 535 -27.52 -68.85 6.99
CA GLY A 535 -28.35 -67.89 7.70
C GLY A 535 -27.74 -66.49 7.74
N ALA A 536 -28.55 -65.56 8.23
CA ALA A 536 -28.17 -64.16 8.35
C ALA A 536 -27.00 -63.96 9.33
N CYS A 537 -26.21 -62.93 9.04
CA CYS A 537 -25.56 -62.09 10.03
C CYS A 537 -26.24 -60.71 9.98
#